data_AF-A0AAW4L7R1-F1
#
_entry.id   AF-A0AAW4L7R1-F1
#
_cell.length_a   1.000
_cell.length_b   1.000
_cell.length_c   1.000
_cell.angle_alpha   90.00
_cell.angle_beta   90.00
_cell.angle_gamma   90.00
#
_symmetry.space_group_name_H-M   'P 1'
#
loop_
_entity.id
_entity.type
_entity.pdbx_description
1 polymer ?
#
loop_
_entity_poly.entity_id
_entity_poly.type
_entity_poly.pdbx_seq_one_letter_code
_entity_poly.pdbx_strand_id
1 'polypeptide(L)'
;MKKVLFAILLLSAGTGCQPANISSVMRGSDHENASMETRCEPSDMRDASEMKQVLSKYDGWRMVYLSEYTTGNRFGTVGVMCFERPKK
;
A
#
# COMPACT_ATOMS: atom_id res chain seq x y z
N MET A 1 -34.22 3.11 31.67
CA MET A 1 -34.04 2.42 30.36
C MET A 1 -33.41 3.33 29.29
N LYS A 2 -33.88 4.57 29.06
CA LYS A 2 -33.29 5.51 28.08
C LYS A 2 -31.79 5.83 28.27
N LYS A 3 -31.31 5.89 29.52
CA LYS A 3 -29.89 6.15 29.85
C LYS A 3 -28.95 5.00 29.45
N VAL A 4 -29.46 3.76 29.39
CA VAL A 4 -28.68 2.57 29.02
C VAL A 4 -28.53 2.49 27.49
N LEU A 5 -29.56 2.88 26.74
CA LEU A 5 -29.49 2.97 25.27
C LEU A 5 -28.46 4.00 24.79
N PHE A 6 -28.33 5.13 25.49
CA PHE A 6 -27.38 6.18 25.13
C PHE A 6 -25.92 5.75 25.34
N ALA A 7 -25.66 4.93 26.37
CA ALA A 7 -24.34 4.39 26.63
C ALA A 7 -23.88 3.37 25.56
N ILE A 8 -24.82 2.59 25.00
CA ILE A 8 -24.51 1.61 23.95
C ILE A 8 -24.19 2.32 22.62
N LEU A 9 -24.88 3.43 22.30
CA LEU A 9 -24.63 4.20 21.08
C LEU A 9 -23.25 4.86 21.04
N LEU A 10 -22.70 5.23 22.20
CA LEU A 10 -21.37 5.83 22.34
C LEU A 10 -20.23 4.80 22.19
N LEU A 11 -20.47 3.52 22.49
CA LEU A 11 -19.46 2.46 22.33
C LEU A 11 -19.24 2.05 20.86
N SER A 12 -20.24 2.22 19.98
CA SER A 12 -20.13 1.88 18.56
C SER A 12 -19.38 2.92 17.71
N ALA A 13 -19.11 4.12 18.25
CA ALA A 13 -18.37 5.17 17.54
C ALA A 13 -16.83 5.04 17.70
N GLY A 14 -16.35 4.07 18.48
CA GLY A 14 -14.94 3.93 18.88
C GLY A 14 -14.10 2.96 18.05
N THR A 15 -14.63 2.33 16.99
CA THR A 15 -13.80 1.54 16.06
C THR A 15 -13.04 2.50 15.15
N GLY A 16 -12.06 3.17 15.75
CA GLY A 16 -11.16 4.08 15.06
C GLY A 16 -10.45 3.37 13.91
N CYS A 17 -10.14 4.15 12.88
CA CYS A 17 -9.13 3.80 11.89
C CYS A 17 -7.88 3.33 12.64
N GLN A 18 -7.64 2.01 12.68
CA GLN A 18 -6.37 1.50 13.16
C GLN A 18 -5.31 2.08 12.22
N PRO A 19 -4.29 2.79 12.76
CA PRO A 19 -3.20 3.25 11.91
C PRO A 19 -2.57 2.00 11.29
N ALA A 20 -2.63 1.92 9.97
CA ALA A 20 -1.93 0.89 9.21
C ALA A 20 -0.45 0.96 9.63
N ASN A 21 0.08 -0.14 10.14
CA ASN A 21 1.50 -0.23 10.48
C ASN A 21 2.28 -0.34 9.16
N ILE A 22 2.49 0.81 8.51
CA ILE A 22 3.27 0.93 7.30
C ILE A 22 4.73 1.11 7.72
N SER A 23 5.46 0.01 7.84
CA SER A 23 6.92 0.06 7.86
C SER A 23 7.40 0.20 6.41
N SER A 24 7.54 1.42 5.91
CA SER A 24 8.27 1.64 4.67
C SER A 24 9.75 1.48 4.97
N VAL A 25 10.32 0.31 4.65
CA VAL A 25 11.77 0.22 4.50
C VAL A 25 12.11 0.96 3.21
N MET A 26 12.22 2.29 3.29
CA MET A 26 12.96 3.02 2.27
C MET A 26 14.35 2.39 2.25
N ARG A 27 14.75 1.93 1.07
CA ARG A 27 16.11 1.52 0.76
C ARG A 27 17.06 2.52 1.44
N GLY A 28 18.03 2.03 2.22
CA GLY A 28 18.99 2.90 2.92
C GLY A 28 19.47 4.00 1.99
N SER A 29 19.42 5.24 2.48
CA SER A 29 19.65 6.50 1.76
C SER A 29 21.03 6.60 1.08
N ASP A 30 21.86 5.57 1.21
CA ASP A 30 23.20 5.44 0.64
C ASP A 30 23.17 5.20 -0.89
N HIS A 31 21.97 5.06 -1.48
CA HIS A 31 21.76 4.78 -2.91
C HIS A 31 20.77 5.73 -3.59
N GLU A 32 20.78 7.03 -3.26
CA GLU A 32 20.37 8.05 -4.23
C GLU A 32 21.38 8.07 -5.39
N ASN A 33 21.40 7.01 -6.19
CA ASN A 33 22.08 7.03 -7.47
C ASN A 33 21.26 7.97 -8.35
N ALA A 34 21.69 9.23 -8.44
CA ALA A 34 21.08 10.25 -9.31
C ALA A 34 20.92 9.76 -10.77
N SER A 35 21.62 8.69 -11.14
CA SER A 35 21.57 7.93 -12.38
C SER A 35 20.33 7.04 -12.56
N MET A 36 19.46 6.85 -11.56
CA MET A 36 18.28 5.97 -11.63
C MET A 36 16.99 6.78 -11.70
N GLU A 37 16.02 6.31 -12.50
CA GLU A 37 14.64 6.78 -12.40
C GLU A 37 13.76 5.74 -11.71
N THR A 38 12.92 6.22 -10.78
CA THR A 38 12.01 5.40 -9.99
C THR A 38 10.56 5.76 -10.32
N ARG A 39 9.70 4.76 -10.47
CA ARG A 39 8.25 4.93 -10.69
C ARG A 39 7.49 3.99 -9.78
N CYS A 40 6.44 4.49 -9.12
CA CYS A 40 5.59 3.70 -8.25
C CYS A 40 4.15 3.70 -8.78
N GLU A 41 3.51 2.55 -8.81
CA GLU A 41 2.10 2.40 -9.18
C GLU A 41 1.32 1.72 -8.06
N PRO A 42 0.14 2.24 -7.69
CA PRO A 42 -0.81 1.49 -6.88
C PRO A 42 -1.40 0.34 -7.70
N SER A 43 -1.77 -0.74 -7.02
CA SER A 43 -2.54 -1.83 -7.61
C SER A 43 -3.41 -2.50 -6.56
N ASP A 44 -4.62 -2.92 -6.95
CA ASP A 44 -5.34 -3.95 -6.18
C ASP A 44 -4.58 -5.29 -6.31
N MET A 45 -4.04 -5.77 -5.20
CA MET A 45 -3.23 -6.99 -5.17
C MET A 45 -4.06 -8.27 -5.32
N ARG A 46 -5.39 -8.15 -5.35
CA ARG A 46 -6.32 -9.26 -5.59
C ARG A 46 -6.73 -9.33 -7.05
N ASP A 47 -6.58 -8.24 -7.80
CA ASP A 47 -6.86 -8.20 -9.23
C ASP A 47 -5.61 -8.61 -10.02
N ALA A 48 -5.56 -9.87 -10.40
CA ALA A 48 -4.46 -10.41 -11.20
C ALA A 48 -4.32 -9.74 -12.58
N SER A 49 -5.41 -9.23 -13.17
CA SER A 49 -5.36 -8.52 -14.44
C SER A 49 -4.71 -7.15 -14.26
N GLU A 50 -5.08 -6.42 -13.22
CA GLU A 50 -4.49 -5.12 -12.88
C GLU A 50 -3.00 -5.26 -12.55
N MET A 51 -2.63 -6.19 -11.68
CA MET A 51 -1.22 -6.47 -11.36
C MET A 51 -0.43 -6.84 -12.61
N LYS A 52 -0.99 -7.68 -13.50
CA LYS A 52 -0.32 -8.04 -14.75
C LYS A 52 -0.11 -6.83 -15.66
N GLN A 53 -1.07 -5.91 -15.74
CA GLN A 53 -0.91 -4.67 -16.50
C GLN A 53 0.23 -3.81 -15.95
N VAL A 54 0.28 -3.64 -14.62
CA VAL A 54 1.37 -2.88 -13.97
C VAL A 54 2.72 -3.54 -14.22
N LEU A 55 2.84 -4.84 -13.97
CA LEU A 55 4.10 -5.58 -14.19
C LEU A 55 4.56 -5.52 -15.66
N SER A 56 3.63 -5.65 -16.61
CA SER A 56 3.96 -5.59 -18.04
C SER A 56 4.40 -4.18 -18.48
N LYS A 57 3.83 -3.13 -17.89
CA LYS A 57 4.20 -1.73 -18.17
C LYS A 57 5.65 -1.43 -17.79
N TYR A 58 6.17 -2.09 -16.75
CA TYR A 58 7.52 -1.93 -16.25
C TYR A 58 8.43 -3.12 -16.56
N ASP A 59 8.11 -3.91 -17.59
CA ASP A 59 8.97 -5.00 -18.03
C ASP A 59 10.39 -4.48 -18.36
N GLY A 60 11.40 -5.20 -17.88
CA GLY A 60 12.81 -4.79 -17.93
C GLY A 60 13.25 -3.74 -16.90
N TRP A 61 12.36 -3.24 -16.03
CA TRP A 61 12.74 -2.43 -14.87
C TRP A 61 12.92 -3.32 -13.64
N ARG A 62 13.77 -2.92 -12.70
CA ARG A 62 13.97 -3.62 -11.43
C ARG A 62 12.89 -3.19 -10.43
N MET A 63 12.06 -4.11 -9.95
CA MET A 63 11.20 -3.83 -8.79
C MET A 63 12.07 -3.64 -7.54
N VAL A 64 11.88 -2.55 -6.81
CA VAL A 64 12.71 -2.18 -5.65
C VAL A 64 11.94 -2.04 -4.35
N TYR A 65 10.62 -1.89 -4.44
CA TYR A 65 9.76 -1.76 -3.28
C TYR A 65 8.38 -2.31 -3.60
N LEU A 66 7.80 -3.03 -2.65
CA LEU A 66 6.43 -3.47 -2.66
C LEU A 66 5.87 -3.29 -1.26
N SER A 67 4.82 -2.47 -1.17
CA SER A 67 4.03 -2.30 0.04
C SER A 67 2.65 -2.86 -0.19
N GLU A 68 2.13 -3.58 0.78
CA GLU A 68 0.76 -4.08 0.75
C GLU A 68 0.03 -3.61 2.02
N TYR A 69 -1.22 -3.22 1.85
CA TYR A 69 -2.15 -2.98 2.93
C TYR A 69 -3.43 -3.79 2.68
N THR A 70 -3.64 -4.79 3.54
CA THR A 70 -4.90 -5.53 3.60
C THR A 70 -5.79 -4.94 4.69
N THR A 71 -7.04 -4.64 4.36
CA THR A 71 -8.02 -4.13 5.32
C THR A 71 -8.31 -5.17 6.42
N GLY A 72 -8.64 -4.73 7.64
CA GLY A 72 -8.88 -5.64 8.77
C GLY A 72 -10.02 -6.65 8.55
N ASN A 73 -10.98 -6.32 7.69
CA ASN A 73 -12.07 -7.22 7.26
C ASN A 73 -11.68 -8.15 6.09
N ARG A 74 -10.44 -8.08 5.61
CA ARG A 74 -9.87 -8.87 4.49
C ARG A 74 -10.64 -8.77 3.17
N PHE A 75 -11.44 -7.72 2.99
CA PHE A 75 -12.18 -7.49 1.74
C PHE A 75 -11.39 -6.71 0.69
N GLY A 76 -10.41 -5.90 1.10
CA GLY A 76 -9.56 -5.16 0.18
C GLY A 76 -8.09 -5.37 0.48
N THR A 77 -7.29 -5.49 -0.57
CA THR A 77 -5.84 -5.47 -0.47
C THR A 77 -5.30 -4.56 -1.55
N VAL A 78 -4.80 -3.40 -1.14
CA VAL A 78 -4.17 -2.44 -2.06
C VAL A 78 -2.69 -2.47 -1.78
N GLY A 79 -1.87 -2.34 -2.80
CA GLY A 79 -0.45 -2.13 -2.60
C GLY A 79 0.15 -1.16 -3.59
N VAL A 80 1.42 -0.85 -3.37
CA VAL A 80 2.21 0.03 -4.21
C VAL A 80 3.48 -0.70 -4.61
N MET A 81 3.70 -0.82 -5.91
CA MET A 81 4.91 -1.40 -6.51
C MET A 81 5.77 -0.27 -7.07
N CYS A 82 7.04 -0.19 -6.65
CA CYS A 82 8.01 0.73 -7.24
C CYS A 82 9.06 -0.01 -8.07
N PHE A 83 9.35 0.55 -9.23
CA PHE A 83 10.27 0.04 -10.22
C PHE A 83 11.35 1.07 -10.53
N GLU A 84 12.55 0.60 -10.84
CA GLU A 84 13.71 1.42 -11.16
C GLU A 84 14.42 0.96 -12.42
N ARG A 85 14.96 1.92 -13.17
CA ARG A 85 15.95 1.66 -14.22
C ARG A 85 16.97 2.80 -14.29
N PRO A 86 18.12 2.60 -14.95
CA PRO A 86 19.03 3.69 -15.26
C PRO A 86 18.33 4.75 -16.12
N LYS A 87 18.55 6.03 -15.82
CA LYS A 87 18.20 7.15 -16.68
C LYS A 87 18.96 6.99 -18.01
N LYS A 88 18.26 7.24 -19.11
CA LYS A 88 18.88 7.34 -20.44
C LYS A 88 19.55 8.70 -20.60
#